data_AF-A0A8C2SQ91-F1
#
_entry.id   AF-A0A8C2SQ91-F1
#
_cell.length_a   1.000
_cell.length_b   1.000
_cell.length_c   1.000
_cell.angle_alpha   90.00
_cell.angle_beta   90.00
_cell.angle_gamma   90.00
#
_symmetry.space_group_name_H-M   'P 1'
#
loop_
_entity.id
_entity.type
_entity.pdbx_description
1 polymer ?
#
loop_
_entity_poly.entity_id
_entity_poly.type
_entity_poly.pdbx_seq_one_letter_code
_entity_poly.pdbx_strand_id
1 'polypeptide(L)'
;RDPIRGEGTERKCLAGWKVFEGSCYSFSVEKMNWEDAKEVCEDQGAHLVIVNSDQEQGFLKNNINGSNTYWLGLTDEETEGSWMWINGDTVSVRFGIP
;
A
#
# COMPACT_ATOMS: atom_id res chain seq x y z
N ARG A 1 -20.91 33.10 9.86
CA ARG A 1 -21.44 33.32 8.49
C ARG A 1 -20.98 32.10 7.72
N ASP A 2 -21.80 31.06 7.72
CA ASP A 2 -21.46 29.78 7.11
C ASP A 2 -22.47 29.49 6.01
N PRO A 3 -22.00 29.42 4.77
CA PRO A 3 -22.52 28.50 3.78
C PRO A 3 -21.35 27.60 3.33
N ILE A 4 -21.50 26.30 3.15
CA ILE A 4 -22.17 25.70 2.00
C ILE A 4 -22.60 24.26 2.37
N ARG A 5 -23.73 23.90 1.79
CA ARG A 5 -24.45 22.63 1.83
C ARG A 5 -24.07 21.86 0.55
N GLY A 6 -23.55 20.64 0.69
CA GLY A 6 -23.43 19.63 -0.37
C GLY A 6 -22.15 19.67 -1.22
N GLU A 7 -21.40 18.55 -1.24
CA GLU A 7 -20.71 17.92 -2.38
C GLU A 7 -19.90 16.72 -1.87
N GLY A 8 -19.84 15.64 -2.65
CA GLY A 8 -19.32 14.33 -2.23
C GLY A 8 -17.93 14.41 -1.61
N THR A 9 -17.71 13.67 -0.52
CA THR A 9 -16.41 13.56 0.13
C THR A 9 -15.44 12.85 -0.81
N GLU A 10 -14.76 13.59 -1.69
CA GLU A 10 -13.47 13.15 -2.21
C GLU A 10 -12.63 12.76 -0.99
N ARG A 11 -12.19 11.50 -0.94
CA ARG A 11 -11.22 11.06 0.07
C ARG A 11 -9.95 11.87 -0.15
N LYS A 12 -9.80 12.97 0.58
CA LYS A 12 -8.57 13.75 0.61
C LYS A 12 -7.54 12.94 1.40
N CYS A 13 -6.56 12.40 0.70
CA CYS A 13 -5.40 11.81 1.34
C CYS A 13 -4.60 12.87 2.09
N LEU A 14 -3.78 12.42 3.05
CA LEU A 14 -2.82 13.28 3.73
C LEU A 14 -1.87 13.95 2.72
N ALA A 15 -1.34 15.12 3.07
CA ALA A 15 -0.39 15.81 2.21
C ALA A 15 0.83 14.91 1.91
N GLY A 16 1.20 14.82 0.63
CA GLY A 16 2.29 13.95 0.16
C GLY A 16 1.88 12.52 -0.21
N TRP A 17 0.66 12.10 0.13
CA TRP A 17 0.12 10.79 -0.27
C TRP A 17 -0.48 10.87 -1.67
N LYS A 18 -0.38 9.77 -2.40
CA LYS A 18 -0.93 9.65 -3.76
C LYS A 18 -2.29 8.97 -3.71
N VAL A 19 -3.23 9.45 -4.50
CA VAL A 19 -4.57 8.85 -4.65
C VAL A 19 -4.55 7.89 -5.84
N PHE A 20 -5.06 6.67 -5.66
CA PHE A 20 -5.35 5.74 -6.74
C PHE A 20 -6.57 4.89 -6.39
N GLU A 21 -7.55 4.82 -7.30
CA GLU A 21 -8.80 4.03 -7.15
C GLU A 21 -9.53 4.21 -5.80
N GLY A 22 -9.47 5.42 -5.23
CA GLY A 22 -10.12 5.74 -3.96
C GLY A 22 -9.31 5.35 -2.71
N SER A 23 -8.09 4.84 -2.88
CA SER A 23 -7.12 4.55 -1.82
C SER A 23 -5.99 5.58 -1.79
N CYS A 24 -5.34 5.70 -0.63
CA CYS A 24 -4.23 6.61 -0.38
C CYS A 24 -2.94 5.82 -0.19
N TYR A 25 -1.87 6.23 -0.88
CA TYR A 25 -0.59 5.53 -0.90
C TYR A 25 0.54 6.45 -0.46
N SER A 26 1.39 5.94 0.44
CA SER A 26 2.63 6.58 0.86
C SER A 26 3.82 5.70 0.48
N PHE A 27 4.93 6.33 0.08
CA PHE A 27 6.15 5.65 -0.34
C PHE A 27 7.27 6.08 0.59
N SER A 28 7.61 5.24 1.57
CA SER A 28 8.70 5.54 2.50
C SER A 28 10.05 5.57 1.76
N VAL A 29 10.92 6.49 2.15
CA VAL A 29 12.31 6.59 1.66
C VAL A 29 13.31 5.96 2.64
N GLU A 30 12.83 5.57 3.82
CA GLU A 30 13.67 4.99 4.87
C GLU A 30 13.87 3.50 4.65
N LYS A 31 15.07 3.03 4.98
CA LYS A 31 15.43 1.60 4.91
C LYS A 31 15.19 0.98 6.28
N MET A 32 14.31 0.00 6.33
CA MET A 32 13.95 -0.72 7.54
C MET A 32 13.63 -2.18 7.20
N ASN A 33 13.51 -3.03 8.21
CA ASN A 33 13.07 -4.41 8.00
C ASN A 33 11.53 -4.45 7.75
N TRP A 34 10.99 -5.62 7.42
CA TRP A 34 9.56 -5.74 7.07
C TRP A 34 8.64 -5.45 8.27
N GLU A 35 9.00 -5.92 9.46
CA GLU A 35 8.24 -5.71 10.71
C GLU A 35 8.19 -4.22 11.07
N ASP A 36 9.34 -3.54 11.05
CA ASP A 36 9.43 -2.09 11.28
C ASP A 36 8.56 -1.31 10.28
N ALA A 37 8.58 -1.72 9.00
CA ALA A 37 7.78 -1.08 7.96
C ALA A 37 6.27 -1.25 8.18
N LYS A 38 5.87 -2.42 8.66
CA LYS A 38 4.49 -2.70 9.04
C LYS A 38 4.04 -1.80 10.20
N GLU A 39 4.84 -1.72 11.26
CA GLU A 39 4.54 -0.86 12.42
C GLU A 39 4.42 0.62 12.01
N VAL A 40 5.34 1.13 11.19
CA VAL A 40 5.29 2.52 10.70
C VAL A 40 4.02 2.80 9.89
N CYS A 41 3.58 1.84 9.05
CA CYS A 41 2.31 1.98 8.33
C CYS A 41 1.11 1.99 9.28
N GLU A 42 1.10 1.11 10.28
CA GLU A 42 0.04 1.00 11.28
C GLU A 42 -0.07 2.27 12.15
N ASP A 43 1.06 2.83 12.57
CA ASP A 43 1.16 4.10 13.30
C ASP A 43 0.60 5.29 12.50
N GLN A 44 0.64 5.21 11.17
CA GLN A 44 0.05 6.20 10.26
C GLN A 44 -1.44 5.96 9.99
N GLY A 45 -2.05 4.94 10.60
CA GLY A 45 -3.43 4.54 10.34
C GLY A 45 -3.62 3.88 8.97
N ALA A 46 -2.55 3.28 8.43
CA ALA A 46 -2.53 2.57 7.17
C ALA A 46 -1.98 1.14 7.36
N HIS A 47 -1.71 0.43 6.27
CA HIS A 47 -1.08 -0.88 6.27
C HIS A 47 -0.11 -0.99 5.10
N LEU A 48 0.81 -1.95 5.14
CA LEU A 48 1.66 -2.26 3.99
C LEU A 48 0.77 -2.62 2.79
N VAL A 49 1.18 -2.18 1.60
CA VAL A 49 0.35 -2.26 0.41
C VAL A 49 -0.01 -3.72 0.09
N ILE A 50 -1.31 -3.96 -0.09
CA ILE A 50 -1.87 -5.20 -0.62
C ILE A 50 -2.26 -4.91 -2.05
N VAL A 51 -1.79 -5.71 -2.98
CA VAL A 51 -2.05 -5.46 -4.41
C VAL A 51 -3.12 -6.40 -4.91
N ASN A 52 -4.20 -5.82 -5.40
CA ASN A 52 -5.40 -6.54 -5.80
C ASN A 52 -5.65 -6.52 -7.30
N SER A 53 -4.92 -5.68 -8.06
CA SER A 53 -5.12 -5.53 -9.50
C SER A 53 -3.81 -5.24 -10.25
N ASP A 54 -3.78 -5.58 -11.54
CA ASP A 54 -2.67 -5.23 -12.43
C ASP A 54 -2.55 -3.71 -12.60
N GLN A 55 -3.66 -2.98 -12.52
CA GLN A 55 -3.70 -1.53 -12.58
C GLN A 55 -3.04 -0.91 -11.36
N GLU A 56 -3.32 -1.43 -10.17
CA GLU A 56 -2.66 -1.03 -8.92
C GLU A 56 -1.17 -1.36 -8.99
N GLN A 57 -0.80 -2.55 -9.46
CA GLN A 57 0.60 -2.90 -9.67
C GLN A 57 1.32 -1.92 -10.62
N GLY A 58 0.67 -1.54 -11.72
CA GLY A 58 1.17 -0.55 -12.67
C GLY A 58 1.32 0.84 -12.03
N PHE A 59 0.34 1.27 -11.24
CA PHE A 59 0.41 2.51 -10.47
C PHE A 59 1.61 2.51 -9.52
N LEU A 60 1.83 1.44 -8.76
CA LEU A 60 2.97 1.34 -7.85
C LEU A 60 4.30 1.41 -8.62
N LYS A 61 4.45 0.63 -9.71
CA LYS A 61 5.64 0.63 -10.57
C LYS A 61 5.98 2.01 -11.11
N ASN A 62 4.98 2.81 -11.47
CA ASN A 62 5.17 4.17 -12.00
C ASN A 62 5.56 5.20 -10.92
N ASN A 63 5.35 4.89 -9.64
CA ASN A 63 5.58 5.82 -8.53
C ASN A 63 6.75 5.45 -7.62
N ILE A 64 7.27 4.22 -7.72
CA ILE A 64 8.52 3.80 -7.06
C ILE A 64 9.75 4.31 -7.82
N ASN A 65 10.80 4.60 -7.07
CA ASN A 65 12.12 4.80 -7.68
C ASN A 65 12.75 3.43 -7.94
N GLY A 66 13.06 3.11 -9.19
CA GLY A 66 13.66 1.82 -9.59
C GLY A 66 15.04 1.51 -8.97
N SER A 67 15.66 2.47 -8.27
CA SER A 67 16.89 2.25 -7.49
C SER A 67 16.63 1.79 -6.04
N ASN A 68 15.37 1.76 -5.60
CA ASN A 68 14.97 1.41 -4.24
C ASN A 68 14.11 0.14 -4.22
N THR A 69 14.22 -0.62 -3.13
CA THR A 69 13.34 -1.74 -2.80
C THR A 69 12.29 -1.27 -1.80
N TYR A 70 11.05 -1.72 -1.95
CA TYR A 70 9.92 -1.36 -1.10
C TYR A 70 9.28 -2.62 -0.53
N TRP A 71 8.91 -2.59 0.75
CA TRP A 71 8.14 -3.65 1.37
C TRP A 71 6.68 -3.58 0.96
N LEU A 72 6.07 -4.74 0.76
CA LEU A 72 4.64 -4.93 0.52
C LEU A 72 4.06 -5.77 1.65
N GLY A 73 2.74 -5.81 1.74
CA GLY A 73 2.02 -6.58 2.77
C GLY A 73 1.99 -8.09 2.51
N LEU A 74 2.97 -8.64 1.78
CA LEU A 74 3.08 -10.08 1.55
C LEU A 74 3.89 -10.68 2.71
N THR A 75 3.37 -11.75 3.32
CA THR A 75 3.98 -12.43 4.47
C THR A 75 3.77 -13.94 4.36
N ASP A 76 4.66 -14.72 4.94
CA ASP A 76 4.53 -16.15 5.17
C ASP A 76 4.70 -16.52 6.66
N GLU A 77 4.60 -15.53 7.56
CA GLU A 77 4.74 -15.73 9.02
C GLU A 77 3.77 -16.79 9.58
N GLU A 78 2.57 -16.93 9.00
CA GLU A 78 1.62 -17.96 9.43
C GLU A 78 2.06 -19.38 9.06
N THR A 79 2.68 -19.54 7.89
CA THR A 79 3.14 -20.83 7.36
C THR A 79 4.24 -20.60 6.35
N GLU A 80 5.48 -20.86 6.77
CA GLU A 80 6.68 -20.79 5.93
C GLU A 80 6.45 -21.46 4.57
N GLY A 81 6.73 -20.72 3.49
CA GLY A 81 6.53 -21.18 2.11
C GLY A 81 5.09 -21.02 1.59
N SER A 82 4.14 -20.55 2.41
CA SER A 82 2.78 -20.20 2.01
C SER A 82 2.56 -18.70 2.14
N TRP A 83 2.91 -17.97 1.08
CA TRP A 83 2.73 -16.53 1.01
C TRP A 83 1.24 -16.14 0.99
N MET A 84 0.91 -15.11 1.77
CA MET A 84 -0.40 -14.50 1.88
C MET A 84 -0.29 -13.01 2.11
N TRP A 85 -1.36 -12.27 1.85
CA TRP A 85 -1.43 -10.86 2.20
C TRP A 85 -1.77 -10.69 3.68
N ILE A 86 -1.29 -9.60 4.29
CA ILE A 86 -1.57 -9.25 5.70
C ILE A 86 -3.06 -9.08 6.05
N ASN A 87 -3.95 -9.03 5.05
CA ASN A 87 -5.41 -9.07 5.25
C ASN A 87 -6.02 -10.49 5.20
N GLY A 88 -5.19 -11.52 5.01
CA GLY A 88 -5.61 -12.90 4.88
C GLY A 88 -5.92 -13.35 3.45
N ASP A 89 -5.84 -12.47 2.45
CA ASP A 89 -6.12 -12.84 1.07
C ASP A 89 -5.00 -13.70 0.47
N THR A 90 -5.41 -14.73 -0.27
CA THR A 90 -4.47 -15.54 -1.05
C THR A 90 -3.86 -14.73 -2.19
N VAL A 91 -2.62 -15.04 -2.56
CA VAL A 91 -1.92 -14.37 -3.66
C VAL A 91 -2.56 -14.75 -5.00
N SER A 92 -3.46 -13.90 -5.48
CA SER A 92 -4.20 -14.12 -6.74
C SER A 92 -3.52 -13.49 -7.95
N VAL A 93 -2.81 -12.38 -7.72
CA VAL A 93 -2.08 -11.65 -8.74
C VAL A 93 -0.74 -12.34 -9.00
N ARG A 94 -0.46 -12.63 -10.28
CA ARG A 94 0.86 -13.06 -10.72
C ARG A 94 1.81 -11.87 -10.61
N PHE A 95 2.31 -11.63 -9.40
CA PHE A 95 3.58 -10.95 -9.27
C PHE A 95 4.58 -11.80 -10.03
N GLY A 96 5.10 -11.28 -11.14
CA GLY A 96 6.23 -11.89 -11.84
C GLY A 96 7.43 -11.88 -10.91
N ILE A 97 7.45 -12.82 -9.99
CA ILE A 97 8.63 -13.26 -9.26
C ILE A 97 9.27 -14.27 -10.23
N PRO A 98 10.35 -13.93 -10.95
CA PRO A 98 11.14 -14.95 -11.62
C PRO A 98 11.73 -15.95 -10.62
#